data_AF-A0A6G0HE33-F1
#
_entry.id   AF-A0A6G0HE33-F1
#
_cell.length_a   1.000
_cell.length_b   1.000
_cell.length_c   1.000
_cell.angle_alpha   90.00
_cell.angle_beta   90.00
_cell.angle_gamma   90.00
#
_symmetry.space_group_name_H-M   'P 1'
#
loop_
_entity.id
_entity.type
_entity.pdbx_description
1 polymer ?
#
loop_
_entity_poly.entity_id
_entity_poly.type
_entity_poly.pdbx_seq_one_letter_code
_entity_poly.pdbx_strand_id
1 'polypeptide(L)'
;MFFINRSFTEESSLGQALPPGFPAPFLFADGLSSVETLLTNIQGLLKVAVENARVQDKQIQAEKRELKMELYREREMRESLERQLTSELQSRASIQKRLKKEKKAKRKLQEALEFESKRRSGWRTLSNIRPRPPLLPSRCTPPTTTPRTTLL
;
A
#
# COMPACT_ATOMS: atom_id res chain seq x y z
N MET A 1 -16.90 -0.84 -10.84
CA MET A 1 -17.31 -0.95 -12.26
C MET A 1 -16.51 -2.11 -12.84
N PHE A 2 -16.98 -3.35 -12.67
CA PHE A 2 -16.30 -4.53 -13.19
C PHE A 2 -16.80 -4.76 -14.62
N PHE A 3 -15.89 -4.65 -15.57
CA PHE A 3 -16.15 -4.88 -16.98
C PHE A 3 -16.48 -6.36 -17.22
N ILE A 4 -17.71 -6.65 -17.63
CA ILE A 4 -18.03 -7.93 -18.26
C ILE A 4 -17.63 -7.81 -19.73
N ASN A 5 -16.40 -8.23 -20.05
CA ASN A 5 -16.07 -8.67 -21.39
C ASN A 5 -16.55 -10.13 -21.50
N ARG A 6 -17.80 -10.32 -21.95
CA ARG A 6 -18.24 -11.63 -22.43
C ARG A 6 -18.25 -11.52 -23.94
N SER A 7 -17.17 -11.99 -24.56
CA SER A 7 -17.10 -12.21 -25.99
C SER A 7 -18.26 -13.11 -26.37
N PHE A 8 -19.26 -12.52 -27.02
CA PHE A 8 -20.22 -13.24 -27.82
C PHE A 8 -19.38 -13.85 -28.94
N THR A 9 -19.05 -15.14 -28.83
CA THR A 9 -18.49 -15.89 -29.94
C THR A 9 -19.55 -15.88 -31.03
N GLU A 10 -19.39 -14.94 -31.98
CA GLU A 10 -19.86 -15.13 -33.34
C GLU A 10 -19.21 -16.41 -33.86
N GLU A 11 -19.99 -17.49 -33.87
CA GLU A 11 -19.73 -18.60 -34.76
C GLU A 11 -20.47 -18.35 -36.06
N SER A 12 -19.68 -17.93 -37.04
CA SER A 12 -19.58 -18.56 -38.36
C SER A 12 -20.82 -18.56 -39.26
N SER A 13 -20.65 -17.72 -40.30
CA SER A 13 -20.83 -18.07 -41.71
C SER A 13 -22.24 -18.40 -42.19
N LEU A 14 -22.76 -17.49 -43.02
CA LEU A 14 -23.71 -17.79 -44.09
C LEU A 14 -23.25 -19.01 -44.91
N GLY A 15 -23.80 -20.17 -44.57
CA GLY A 15 -23.79 -21.39 -45.34
C GLY A 15 -24.89 -22.25 -44.74
N GLN A 16 -25.84 -22.71 -45.55
CA GLN A 16 -27.05 -23.42 -45.11
C GLN A 16 -26.74 -24.81 -44.51
N ALA A 17 -26.03 -24.86 -43.37
CA ALA A 17 -25.84 -26.08 -42.61
C ALA A 17 -26.89 -26.09 -41.49
N LEU A 18 -27.83 -27.02 -41.58
CA LEU A 18 -28.86 -27.24 -40.57
C LEU A 18 -28.17 -27.59 -39.22
N PRO A 19 -28.74 -27.17 -38.08
CA PRO A 19 -28.12 -27.36 -36.78
C PRO A 19 -27.85 -28.85 -36.49
N PRO A 20 -26.77 -29.20 -35.77
CA PRO A 20 -26.43 -30.59 -35.47
C PRO A 20 -27.61 -31.33 -34.82
N GLY A 21 -28.06 -32.42 -35.45
CA GLY A 21 -29.22 -33.20 -34.99
C GLY A 21 -30.56 -32.83 -35.65
N PHE A 22 -30.56 -31.84 -36.54
CA PHE A 22 -31.68 -31.52 -37.42
C PHE A 22 -31.71 -32.49 -38.61
N PRO A 23 -32.83 -33.18 -38.87
CA PRO A 23 -32.86 -34.25 -39.83
C PRO A 23 -33.04 -33.68 -41.26
N ALA A 24 -31.91 -33.41 -41.93
CA ALA A 24 -31.85 -32.91 -43.31
C ALA A 24 -32.60 -33.76 -44.37
N PRO A 25 -32.66 -35.10 -44.29
CA PRO A 25 -33.35 -35.92 -45.29
C PRO A 25 -34.86 -35.70 -45.41
N PHE A 26 -35.52 -35.11 -44.42
CA PHE A 26 -36.99 -34.95 -44.42
C PHE A 26 -37.46 -33.60 -44.96
N LEU A 27 -36.54 -32.65 -45.20
CA LEU A 27 -36.90 -31.33 -45.77
C LEU A 27 -37.09 -31.36 -47.29
N PHE A 28 -36.53 -32.37 -47.97
CA PHE A 28 -36.44 -32.43 -49.43
C PHE A 28 -37.05 -33.70 -50.01
N ALA A 29 -37.95 -34.38 -49.30
CA ALA A 29 -38.65 -35.52 -49.87
C ALA A 29 -39.63 -35.03 -50.95
N ASP A 30 -39.24 -35.19 -52.21
CA ASP A 30 -40.02 -34.89 -53.41
C ASP A 30 -41.30 -35.75 -53.42
N GLY A 31 -42.37 -35.25 -52.79
CA GLY A 31 -43.66 -35.93 -52.72
C GLY A 31 -44.51 -35.63 -51.47
N LEU A 32 -43.98 -34.92 -50.47
CA LEU A 32 -44.74 -34.58 -49.25
C LEU A 32 -45.66 -33.36 -49.45
N SER A 33 -46.84 -33.41 -48.86
CA SER A 33 -47.78 -32.28 -48.82
C SER A 33 -47.21 -31.12 -47.98
N SER A 34 -47.54 -29.88 -48.33
CA SER A 34 -47.14 -28.67 -47.59
C SER A 34 -47.40 -28.77 -46.07
N VAL A 35 -48.46 -29.49 -45.67
CA VAL A 35 -48.80 -29.75 -44.27
C VAL A 35 -47.78 -30.67 -43.60
N GLU A 36 -47.34 -31.74 -44.29
CA GLU A 36 -46.35 -32.69 -43.76
C GLU A 36 -44.98 -32.02 -43.60
N THR A 37 -44.60 -31.15 -44.53
CA THR A 37 -43.39 -30.33 -44.43
C THR A 37 -43.44 -29.39 -43.23
N LEU A 38 -44.57 -28.71 -43.00
CA LEU A 38 -44.74 -27.82 -41.84
C LEU A 38 -44.66 -28.60 -40.51
N LEU A 39 -45.30 -29.76 -40.41
CA LEU A 39 -45.24 -30.60 -39.22
C LEU A 39 -43.81 -31.09 -38.92
N THR A 40 -43.09 -31.50 -39.98
CA THR A 40 -41.68 -31.88 -39.88
C THR A 40 -40.82 -30.73 -39.38
N ASN A 41 -41.04 -29.51 -39.89
CA ASN A 41 -40.33 -28.31 -39.44
C ASN A 41 -40.61 -27.99 -37.97
N ILE A 42 -41.87 -28.03 -37.55
CA ILE A 42 -42.27 -27.80 -36.16
C ILE A 42 -41.57 -28.82 -35.24
N GLN A 43 -41.56 -30.09 -35.60
CA GLN A 43 -40.87 -31.14 -34.83
C GLN A 43 -39.36 -30.92 -34.78
N GLY A 44 -38.72 -30.53 -35.88
CA GLY A 44 -37.29 -30.23 -35.94
C GLY A 44 -36.90 -29.07 -35.01
N LEU A 45 -37.68 -27.98 -35.03
CA LEU A 45 -37.45 -26.83 -34.15
C LEU A 45 -37.66 -27.18 -32.67
N LEU A 46 -38.70 -27.95 -32.34
CA LEU A 46 -38.92 -28.41 -30.97
C LEU A 46 -37.76 -29.27 -30.47
N LYS A 47 -37.22 -30.16 -31.30
CA LYS A 47 -36.06 -30.99 -30.94
C LYS A 47 -34.82 -30.14 -30.67
N VAL A 48 -34.55 -29.14 -31.51
CA VAL A 48 -33.43 -28.21 -31.31
C VAL A 48 -33.62 -27.39 -30.04
N ALA A 49 -34.83 -26.89 -29.76
CA ALA A 49 -35.11 -26.14 -28.53
C ALA A 49 -34.85 -26.99 -27.27
N VAL A 50 -35.25 -28.26 -27.27
CA VAL A 50 -35.00 -29.18 -26.16
C VAL A 50 -33.50 -29.44 -25.96
N GLU A 51 -32.76 -29.73 -27.04
CA GLU A 51 -31.33 -29.98 -26.93
C GLU A 51 -30.57 -28.72 -26.49
N ASN A 52 -30.94 -27.55 -27.02
CA ASN A 52 -30.36 -26.28 -26.61
C ASN A 52 -30.58 -26.01 -25.13
N ALA A 53 -31.78 -26.24 -24.59
CA ALA A 53 -32.06 -26.09 -23.16
C ALA A 53 -31.18 -27.01 -22.30
N ARG A 54 -30.97 -28.26 -22.75
CA ARG A 54 -30.13 -29.23 -22.04
C ARG A 54 -28.64 -28.84 -22.06
N VAL A 55 -28.14 -28.37 -23.20
CA VAL A 55 -26.76 -27.87 -23.33
C VAL A 55 -26.57 -26.62 -22.48
N GLN A 56 -27.53 -25.70 -22.51
CA GLN A 56 -27.51 -24.48 -21.72
C GLN A 56 -27.50 -24.77 -20.21
N ASP A 57 -28.31 -25.73 -19.74
CA ASP A 57 -28.31 -26.11 -18.32
C ASP A 57 -26.94 -26.68 -17.89
N LYS A 58 -26.34 -27.56 -18.69
CA LYS A 58 -24.98 -28.07 -18.43
C LYS A 58 -23.94 -26.95 -18.36
N GLN A 59 -24.02 -26.00 -19.28
CA GLN A 59 -23.14 -24.85 -19.31
C GLN A 59 -23.32 -23.99 -18.05
N ILE A 60 -24.56 -23.69 -17.66
CA ILE A 60 -24.87 -22.95 -16.43
C ILE A 60 -24.34 -23.67 -15.19
N GLN A 61 -24.48 -25.00 -15.10
CA GLN A 61 -23.94 -25.77 -13.98
C GLN A 61 -22.40 -25.77 -13.94
N ALA A 62 -21.74 -25.70 -15.09
CA ALA A 62 -20.29 -25.54 -15.16
C ALA A 62 -19.86 -24.14 -14.69
N GLU A 63 -20.48 -23.08 -15.22
CA GLU A 63 -20.22 -21.70 -14.81
C GLU A 63 -20.48 -21.51 -13.31
N LYS A 64 -21.56 -22.09 -12.77
CA LYS A 64 -21.86 -22.04 -11.32
C LYS A 64 -20.78 -22.69 -10.47
N ARG A 65 -20.22 -23.82 -10.92
CA ARG A 65 -19.12 -24.50 -10.21
C ARG A 65 -17.85 -23.67 -10.25
N GLU A 66 -17.52 -23.09 -11.40
CA GLU A 66 -16.36 -22.23 -11.55
C GLU A 66 -16.45 -20.97 -10.67
N LEU A 67 -17.58 -20.26 -10.72
CA LEU A 67 -17.83 -19.09 -9.88
C LEU A 67 -17.78 -19.42 -8.39
N LYS A 68 -18.26 -20.60 -8.00
CA LYS A 68 -18.16 -21.06 -6.60
C LYS A 68 -16.70 -21.25 -6.19
N MET A 69 -15.86 -21.84 -7.04
CA MET A 69 -14.43 -22.01 -6.77
C MET A 69 -13.71 -20.66 -6.68
N GLU A 70 -14.01 -19.74 -7.58
CA GLU A 70 -13.39 -18.42 -7.58
C GLU A 70 -13.76 -17.61 -6.33
N LEU A 71 -15.03 -17.69 -5.91
CA LEU A 71 -15.49 -17.07 -4.66
C LEU A 71 -14.78 -17.62 -3.42
N TYR A 72 -14.42 -18.91 -3.38
CA TYR A 72 -13.62 -19.45 -2.27
C TYR A 72 -12.19 -18.90 -2.28
N ARG A 73 -11.54 -18.85 -3.45
CA ARG A 73 -10.17 -18.30 -3.57
C ARG A 73 -10.12 -16.83 -3.16
N GLU A 74 -11.09 -16.04 -3.60
CA GLU A 74 -11.19 -14.62 -3.25
C GLU A 74 -11.38 -14.44 -1.74
N ARG A 75 -12.22 -15.27 -1.11
CA ARG A 75 -12.40 -15.24 0.36
C ARG A 75 -11.11 -15.59 1.10
N GLU A 76 -10.41 -16.64 0.70
CA GLU A 76 -9.13 -17.01 1.32
C GLU A 76 -8.08 -15.91 1.17
N MET A 77 -7.98 -15.31 -0.02
CA MET A 77 -7.08 -14.19 -0.28
C MET A 77 -7.42 -12.99 0.60
N ARG A 78 -8.71 -12.64 0.67
CA ARG A 78 -9.19 -11.55 1.51
C ARG A 78 -8.88 -11.79 2.98
N GLU A 79 -9.16 -12.98 3.51
CA GLU A 79 -8.85 -13.32 4.90
C GLU A 79 -7.34 -13.23 5.19
N SER A 80 -6.50 -13.67 4.26
CA SER A 80 -5.04 -13.54 4.37
C SER A 80 -4.61 -12.09 4.45
N LEU A 81 -5.13 -11.23 3.56
CA LEU A 81 -4.84 -9.79 3.55
C LEU A 81 -5.34 -9.08 4.81
N GLU A 82 -6.53 -9.44 5.32
CA GLU A 82 -7.06 -8.88 6.57
C GLU A 82 -6.19 -9.26 7.78
N ARG A 83 -5.66 -10.49 7.82
CA ARG A 83 -4.69 -10.91 8.85
C ARG A 83 -3.38 -10.12 8.75
N GLN A 84 -2.83 -9.96 7.55
CA GLN A 84 -1.62 -9.17 7.31
C GLN A 84 -1.80 -7.70 7.71
N LEU A 85 -2.92 -7.09 7.33
CA LEU A 85 -3.25 -5.71 7.69
C LEU A 85 -3.29 -5.54 9.21
N THR A 86 -3.91 -6.50 9.91
CA THR A 86 -4.00 -6.48 11.38
C THR A 86 -2.61 -6.57 12.01
N SER A 87 -1.75 -7.47 11.54
CA SER A 87 -0.38 -7.56 12.06
C SER A 87 0.44 -6.30 11.80
N GLU A 88 0.29 -5.69 10.63
CA GLU A 88 0.98 -4.43 10.29
C GLU A 88 0.52 -3.26 11.16
N LEU A 89 -0.79 -3.15 11.42
CA LEU A 89 -1.31 -2.13 12.33
C LEU A 89 -0.78 -2.30 13.75
N GLN A 90 -0.71 -3.54 14.24
CA GLN A 90 -0.12 -3.85 15.55
C GLN A 90 1.39 -3.52 15.60
N SER A 91 2.14 -3.91 14.57
CA SER A 91 3.56 -3.60 14.41
C SER A 91 3.80 -2.09 14.41
N ARG A 92 3.05 -1.34 13.59
CA ARG A 92 3.10 0.12 13.52
C ARG A 92 2.83 0.77 14.88
N ALA A 93 1.81 0.31 15.60
CA ALA A 93 1.49 0.84 16.93
C ALA A 93 2.62 0.58 17.94
N SER A 94 3.25 -0.60 17.89
CA SER A 94 4.41 -0.95 18.72
C SER A 94 5.61 -0.04 18.42
N ILE A 95 5.93 0.15 17.14
CA ILE A 95 7.02 1.04 16.69
C ILE A 95 6.75 2.49 17.13
N GLN A 96 5.52 3.00 16.96
CA GLN A 96 5.17 4.35 17.40
C GLN A 96 5.32 4.53 18.92
N LYS A 97 4.95 3.52 19.73
CA LYS A 97 5.17 3.55 21.18
C LYS A 97 6.66 3.60 21.52
N ARG A 98 7.50 2.80 20.85
CA ARG A 98 8.96 2.80 21.04
C ARG A 98 9.57 4.15 20.66
N LEU A 99 9.19 4.69 19.49
CA LEU A 99 9.67 5.98 19.00
C LEU A 99 9.31 7.13 19.97
N LYS A 100 8.11 7.13 20.55
CA LYS A 100 7.72 8.13 21.57
C LYS A 100 8.63 8.06 22.81
N LYS A 101 8.96 6.86 23.29
CA LYS A 101 9.87 6.66 24.43
C LYS A 101 11.28 7.15 24.09
N GLU A 102 11.79 6.79 22.92
CA GLU A 102 13.12 7.19 22.45
C GLU A 102 13.24 8.71 22.28
N LYS A 103 12.23 9.37 21.69
CA LYS A 103 12.16 10.84 21.62
C LYS A 103 12.18 11.49 23.01
N LYS A 104 11.47 10.92 23.99
CA LYS A 104 11.48 11.41 25.38
C LYS A 104 12.85 11.23 26.04
N ALA A 105 13.48 10.08 25.87
CA ALA A 105 14.82 9.82 26.38
C ALA A 105 15.86 10.77 25.76
N LYS A 106 15.79 10.99 24.45
CA LYS A 106 16.65 11.94 23.73
C LYS A 106 16.53 13.36 24.28
N ARG A 107 15.31 13.86 24.51
CA ARG A 107 15.09 15.20 25.11
C ARG A 107 15.72 15.32 26.50
N LYS A 108 15.51 14.33 27.37
CA LYS A 108 16.12 14.32 28.71
C LYS A 108 17.65 14.34 28.67
N LEU A 109 18.24 13.57 27.76
CA LEU A 109 19.69 13.52 27.59
C LEU A 109 20.23 14.85 27.04
N GLN A 110 19.52 15.47 26.10
CA GLN A 110 19.83 16.80 25.59
C GLN A 110 19.83 17.85 26.71
N GLU A 111 18.76 17.90 27.52
CA GLU A 111 18.65 18.81 28.67
C GLU A 111 19.78 18.60 29.69
N ALA A 112 20.13 17.35 29.98
CA ALA A 112 21.24 17.03 30.89
C ALA A 112 22.59 17.50 30.34
N LEU A 113 22.86 17.33 29.04
CA LEU A 113 24.08 17.81 28.40
C LEU A 113 24.15 19.35 28.39
N GLU A 114 23.04 20.03 28.10
CA GLU A 114 22.96 21.49 28.13
C GLU A 114 23.20 22.04 29.54
N PHE A 115 22.60 21.42 30.55
CA PHE A 115 22.83 21.75 31.95
C PHE A 115 24.30 21.60 32.34
N GLU A 116 24.91 20.48 31.97
CA GLU A 116 26.30 20.16 32.31
C GLU A 116 27.29 21.08 31.56
N SER A 117 27.03 21.39 30.28
CA SER A 117 27.77 22.36 29.48
C SER A 117 27.74 23.76 30.10
N LYS A 118 26.56 24.23 30.50
CA LYS A 118 26.38 25.54 31.16
C LYS A 118 27.06 25.60 32.52
N ARG A 119 27.04 24.50 33.27
CA ARG A 119 27.77 24.37 34.53
C ARG A 119 29.27 24.49 34.29
N ARG A 120 29.84 23.74 33.34
CA ARG A 120 31.27 23.80 33.01
C ARG A 120 31.71 25.16 32.50
N SER A 121 30.92 25.85 31.67
CA SER A 121 31.26 27.19 31.20
C SER A 121 31.26 28.21 32.34
N GLY A 122 30.29 28.17 33.25
CA GLY A 122 30.29 29.02 34.45
C GLY A 122 31.51 28.80 35.34
N TRP A 123 31.90 27.54 35.58
CA TRP A 123 33.14 27.21 36.30
C TRP A 123 34.38 27.74 35.57
N ARG A 124 34.44 27.62 34.23
CA ARG A 124 35.55 28.18 33.44
C ARG A 124 35.61 29.70 33.59
N THR A 125 34.49 30.40 33.51
CA THR A 125 34.44 31.86 33.69
C THR A 125 34.90 32.27 35.09
N LEU A 126 34.41 31.61 36.15
CA LEU A 126 34.85 31.90 37.53
C LEU A 126 36.36 31.63 37.72
N SER A 127 36.88 30.54 37.15
CA SER A 127 38.31 30.23 37.23
C SER A 127 39.21 31.21 36.46
N ASN A 128 38.66 31.95 35.48
CA ASN A 128 39.38 32.95 34.70
C ASN A 128 39.34 34.36 35.35
N ILE A 129 38.52 34.55 36.39
CA ILE A 129 38.56 35.74 37.25
C ILE A 129 39.73 35.55 38.21
N ARG A 130 40.95 35.79 37.71
CA ARG A 130 42.14 35.86 38.58
C ARG A 130 41.95 37.07 39.52
N PRO A 131 42.11 36.92 40.85
CA PRO A 131 42.04 38.06 41.77
C PRO A 131 43.04 39.13 41.32
N ARG A 132 42.58 40.37 41.15
CA ARG A 132 43.48 41.49 40.86
C ARG A 132 44.47 41.59 42.03
N PRO A 133 45.78 41.49 41.82
CA PRO A 133 46.74 41.62 42.91
C PRO A 133 46.53 42.98 43.60
N PRO A 134 46.71 43.09 44.92
CA PRO A 134 46.70 44.38 45.60
C PRO A 134 47.70 45.31 44.90
N LEU A 135 47.27 46.55 44.62
CA LEU A 135 48.18 47.56 44.11
C LEU A 135 49.24 47.80 45.20
N LEU A 136 50.49 47.42 44.91
CA LEU A 136 51.60 47.74 45.79
C LEU A 136 51.72 49.26 45.90
N PRO A 137 51.94 49.82 47.10
CA PRO A 137 52.11 51.26 47.25
C PRO A 137 53.29 51.73 46.39
N SER A 138 53.03 52.74 45.56
CA SER A 138 54.03 53.41 44.74
C SER A 138 55.18 53.88 45.62
N ARG A 139 56.38 53.32 45.42
CA ARG A 139 57.60 53.81 46.07
C ARG A 139 57.79 55.28 45.68
N CYS A 140 57.69 56.19 46.64
CA CYS A 140 58.20 57.54 46.51
C CYS A 140 59.72 57.45 46.30
N THR A 141 60.18 57.71 45.08
CA THR A 141 61.60 57.96 44.83
C THR A 141 61.96 59.30 45.46
N PRO A 142 63.00 59.39 46.31
CA PRO A 142 63.41 60.65 46.90
C PRO A 142 63.95 61.60 45.81
N PRO A 143 63.77 62.93 45.96
CA PRO A 143 64.30 63.89 45.00
C PRO A 143 65.83 63.86 45.00
N THR A 144 66.40 63.81 43.81
CA THR A 144 67.84 63.93 43.57
C THR A 144 68.33 65.32 43.96
N THR A 145 69.06 65.43 45.06
CA THR A 145 69.74 66.66 45.46
C THR A 145 71.03 66.79 44.64
N THR A 146 71.08 67.73 43.70
CA THR A 146 72.31 68.16 43.04
C THR A 146 73.11 69.06 43.99
N PRO A 147 74.41 68.77 44.25
CA PRO A 147 75.23 69.67 45.05
C PRO A 147 75.61 70.90 44.21
N ARG A 148 75.32 72.08 44.76
CA ARG A 148 75.74 73.38 44.27
C ARG A 148 77.17 73.63 44.73
N THR A 149 78.15 73.48 43.84
CA THR A 149 79.54 73.83 44.14
C THR A 149 79.66 75.35 44.26
N THR A 150 80.12 75.82 45.42
CA THR A 150 80.54 77.20 45.66
C THR A 150 81.90 77.14 46.36
N LEU A 151 82.96 77.58 45.68
CA LEU A 151 84.27 77.97 46.21
C LEU A 151 84.78 79.05 45.22
N LEU A 152 84.91 80.33 45.59
CA LEU A 152 85.98 80.97 46.39
C LEU A 152 87.37 80.71 45.85
#